data_AF-A0A8H3GT56-F1
#
_entry.id   AF-A0A8H3GT56-F1
#
_cell.length_a   1.000
_cell.length_b   1.000
_cell.length_c   1.000
_cell.angle_alpha   90.00
_cell.angle_beta   90.00
_cell.angle_gamma   90.00
#
_symmetry.space_group_name_H-M   'P 1'
#
loop_
_entity.id
_entity.type
_entity.pdbx_description
1 polymer ?
#
loop_
_entity_poly.entity_id
_entity_poly.type
_entity_poly.pdbx_seq_one_letter_code
_entity_poly.pdbx_strand_id
1 'polypeptide(L)'
;MESMIPPLRAMGFTTICQSTVSRFVKNESQIRQCAAEQNENAKRASVVVLPEVEDALLSWVQQQQEQGHSISGDAIAERGREICDELQVPEDQRIGFSRGWLDSFKKRNGLSLRRAGR
;
A
#
# COMPACT_ATOMS: atom_id res chain seq x y z
N MET A 1 -31.26 -14.21 -10.79
CA MET A 1 -29.83 -13.94 -11.03
C MET A 1 -29.22 -15.25 -11.48
N GLU A 2 -28.92 -15.41 -12.76
CA GLU A 2 -28.34 -16.65 -13.31
C GLU A 2 -27.11 -17.07 -12.53
N SER A 3 -26.98 -18.38 -12.26
CA SER A 3 -25.80 -18.92 -11.60
C SER A 3 -24.64 -18.84 -12.59
N MET A 4 -23.71 -17.90 -12.37
CA MET A 4 -22.49 -17.77 -13.18
C MET A 4 -21.47 -18.89 -12.89
N ILE A 5 -21.73 -19.77 -11.92
CA ILE A 5 -20.78 -20.78 -11.46
C ILE A 5 -20.54 -21.90 -12.49
N PRO A 6 -21.57 -22.52 -13.11
CA PRO A 6 -21.36 -23.54 -14.14
C PRO A 6 -20.46 -23.10 -15.30
N PRO A 7 -20.67 -21.93 -15.95
CA PRO A 7 -19.77 -21.50 -17.02
C PRO A 7 -18.36 -21.17 -16.52
N LEU A 8 -18.20 -20.57 -15.34
CA LEU A 8 -16.88 -20.30 -14.76
C LEU A 8 -16.09 -21.60 -14.49
N ARG A 9 -16.74 -22.66 -14.01
CA ARG A 9 -16.09 -23.95 -13.81
C ARG A 9 -15.71 -24.63 -15.12
N ALA A 10 -16.54 -24.52 -16.16
CA ALA A 10 -16.21 -25.02 -17.49
C ALA A 10 -14.98 -24.31 -18.10
N MET A 11 -14.73 -23.04 -17.73
CA MET A 11 -13.53 -22.28 -18.12
C MET A 11 -12.28 -22.61 -17.27
N GLY A 12 -12.36 -23.55 -16.33
CA GLY A 12 -11.22 -24.00 -15.51
C GLY A 12 -11.15 -23.41 -14.11
N PHE A 13 -12.09 -22.54 -13.70
CA PHE A 13 -12.16 -22.01 -12.33
C PHE A 13 -12.86 -23.00 -11.38
N THR A 14 -12.27 -24.17 -11.18
CA THR A 14 -12.92 -25.32 -10.50
C THR A 14 -13.28 -25.06 -9.04
N THR A 15 -12.54 -24.19 -8.34
CA THR A 15 -12.73 -23.89 -6.91
C THR A 15 -13.68 -22.72 -6.65
N ILE A 16 -14.19 -22.05 -7.69
CA ILE A 16 -15.05 -20.88 -7.50
C ILE A 16 -16.44 -21.29 -6.96
N CYS A 17 -16.93 -20.51 -6.01
CA CYS A 17 -18.24 -20.69 -5.39
C CYS A 17 -19.07 -19.40 -5.49
N GLN A 18 -20.39 -19.54 -5.34
CA GLN A 18 -21.34 -18.44 -5.49
C GLN A 18 -20.97 -17.27 -4.58
N SER A 19 -20.64 -17.54 -3.30
CA SER A 19 -20.38 -16.51 -2.31
C SER A 19 -19.18 -15.65 -2.67
N THR A 20 -18.14 -16.23 -3.28
CA THR A 20 -17.00 -15.51 -3.82
C THR A 20 -17.41 -14.58 -4.96
N VAL A 21 -18.20 -15.06 -5.92
CA VAL A 21 -18.69 -14.24 -7.04
C VAL A 21 -19.55 -13.10 -6.52
N SER A 22 -20.50 -13.37 -5.62
CA SER A 22 -21.32 -12.32 -5.01
C SER A 22 -20.49 -11.29 -4.25
N ARG A 23 -19.46 -11.73 -3.53
CA ARG A 23 -18.54 -10.81 -2.83
C ARG A 23 -17.76 -9.93 -3.82
N PHE A 24 -17.32 -10.47 -4.95
CA PHE A 24 -16.61 -9.71 -5.97
C PHE A 24 -17.51 -8.69 -6.65
N VAL A 25 -18.71 -9.09 -7.08
CA VAL A 25 -19.70 -8.18 -7.68
C VAL A 25 -20.09 -7.08 -6.69
N LYS A 26 -20.35 -7.43 -5.42
CA LYS A 26 -20.71 -6.45 -4.38
C LYS A 26 -19.63 -5.39 -4.15
N ASN A 27 -18.35 -5.77 -4.26
CA ASN A 27 -17.22 -4.87 -4.01
C ASN A 27 -16.50 -4.46 -5.31
N GLU A 28 -17.14 -4.59 -6.47
CA GLU A 28 -16.49 -4.44 -7.78
C GLU A 28 -15.82 -3.06 -7.92
N SER A 29 -16.51 -1.99 -7.52
CA SER A 29 -15.98 -0.63 -7.57
C SER A 29 -14.68 -0.47 -6.76
N GLN A 30 -14.66 -0.99 -5.53
CA GLN A 30 -13.49 -0.96 -4.67
C GLN A 30 -12.34 -1.79 -5.23
N ILE A 31 -12.63 -2.98 -5.78
CA ILE A 31 -11.62 -3.84 -6.41
C ILE A 31 -10.99 -3.13 -7.61
N ARG A 32 -11.80 -2.48 -8.46
CA ARG A 32 -11.31 -1.71 -9.62
C ARG A 32 -10.46 -0.51 -9.20
N GLN A 33 -10.88 0.23 -8.18
CA GLN A 33 -10.11 1.35 -7.65
C GLN A 33 -8.75 0.87 -7.10
N CYS A 34 -8.75 -0.17 -6.26
CA CYS A 34 -7.53 -0.75 -5.72
C CYS A 34 -6.59 -1.25 -6.84
N ALA A 35 -7.13 -1.85 -7.89
CA ALA A 35 -6.34 -2.33 -9.02
C ALA A 35 -5.71 -1.21 -9.86
N ALA A 36 -6.32 -0.01 -9.88
CA ALA A 36 -5.75 1.15 -10.55
C ALA A 36 -4.60 1.80 -9.75
N GLU A 37 -4.70 1.76 -8.42
CA GLU A 37 -3.75 2.41 -7.50
C GLU A 37 -2.60 1.48 -7.07
N GLN A 38 -2.79 0.15 -7.09
CA GLN A 38 -1.84 -0.82 -6.55
C GLN A 38 -1.20 -1.68 -7.64
N ASN A 39 -0.08 -2.33 -7.30
CA ASN A 39 0.62 -3.25 -8.19
C ASN A 39 -0.27 -4.46 -8.59
N GLU A 40 -0.07 -4.99 -9.80
CA GLU A 40 -0.78 -6.16 -10.35
C GLU A 40 -0.76 -7.42 -9.46
N ASN A 41 0.25 -7.55 -8.59
CA ASN A 41 0.39 -8.68 -7.67
C ASN A 41 -0.34 -8.46 -6.32
N ALA A 42 -0.96 -7.30 -6.11
CA ALA A 42 -1.65 -6.98 -4.87
C ALA A 42 -2.94 -7.80 -4.74
N LYS A 43 -3.00 -8.68 -3.75
CA LYS A 43 -4.18 -9.52 -3.45
C LYS A 43 -5.12 -8.92 -2.40
N ARG A 44 -4.70 -7.85 -1.74
CA ARG A 44 -5.42 -7.17 -0.67
C ARG A 44 -5.19 -5.68 -0.82
N ALA A 45 -6.24 -4.88 -0.58
CA ALA A 45 -6.08 -3.45 -0.43
C ALA A 45 -5.12 -3.19 0.74
N SER A 46 -3.95 -2.63 0.44
CA SER A 46 -3.06 -2.12 1.49
C SER A 46 -3.74 -0.93 2.15
N VAL A 47 -4.16 -1.07 3.41
CA VAL A 47 -4.69 0.05 4.19
C VAL A 47 -3.51 0.91 4.60
N VAL A 48 -3.44 2.12 4.05
CA VAL A 48 -2.56 3.16 4.58
C VAL A 48 -3.17 3.64 5.89
N VAL A 49 -2.48 3.41 7.00
CA VAL A 49 -3.00 3.72 8.34
C VAL A 49 -3.08 5.23 8.56
N LEU A 50 -2.09 5.98 8.04
CA LEU A 50 -1.99 7.43 8.18
C LEU A 50 -1.70 8.04 6.80
N PRO A 51 -2.74 8.27 5.96
CA PRO A 51 -2.55 8.72 4.58
C PRO A 51 -1.88 10.08 4.49
N GLU A 52 -2.26 11.03 5.36
CA GLU A 52 -1.68 12.37 5.40
C GLU A 52 -0.19 12.33 5.78
N VAL A 53 0.18 11.50 6.75
CA VAL A 53 1.57 11.31 7.18
C VAL A 53 2.38 10.66 6.05
N GLU A 54 1.85 9.62 5.40
CA GLU A 54 2.54 8.96 4.29
C GLU A 54 2.74 9.88 3.08
N ASP A 55 1.78 10.74 2.76
CA ASP A 55 1.87 11.67 1.63
C ASP A 55 2.90 12.77 1.88
N ALA A 56 2.90 13.37 3.07
CA ALA A 56 3.91 14.34 3.50
C ALA A 56 5.32 13.71 3.53
N LEU A 57 5.42 12.47 4.01
CA LEU A 57 6.69 11.75 4.05
C LEU A 57 7.18 11.39 2.64
N LEU A 58 6.29 11.00 1.74
CA LEU A 58 6.63 10.73 0.34
C LEU A 58 7.16 11.99 -0.36
N SER A 59 6.49 13.12 -0.18
CA SER A 59 6.92 14.42 -0.71
C SER A 59 8.32 14.78 -0.22
N TRP A 60 8.59 14.58 1.07
CA TRP A 60 9.92 14.82 1.63
C TRP A 60 10.98 13.88 1.02
N VAL A 61 10.68 12.57 0.87
CA VAL A 61 11.60 11.62 0.24
C VAL A 61 11.93 12.02 -1.19
N GLN A 62 10.94 12.46 -1.98
CA GLN A 62 11.15 12.91 -3.35
C GLN A 62 12.08 14.14 -3.41
N GLN A 63 11.82 15.15 -2.58
CA GLN A 63 12.67 16.36 -2.51
C GLN A 63 14.13 16.01 -2.17
N GLN A 64 14.36 15.08 -1.25
CA GLN A 64 15.70 14.64 -0.87
C GLN A 64 16.39 13.86 -2.00
N GLN A 65 15.65 13.05 -2.76
CA GLN A 65 16.18 12.35 -3.94
C GLN A 65 16.54 13.31 -5.07
N GLU A 66 15.73 14.34 -5.31
CA GLU A 66 16.02 15.40 -6.30
C GLU A 66 17.29 16.18 -5.96
N GLN A 67 17.55 16.38 -4.66
CA GLN A 67 18.80 16.98 -4.17
C GLN A 67 20.00 16.05 -4.21
N GLY A 68 19.82 14.77 -4.61
CA GLY A 68 20.89 13.78 -4.72
C GLY A 68 21.30 13.15 -3.39
N HIS A 69 20.56 13.36 -2.31
CA HIS A 69 20.86 12.76 -1.00
C HIS A 69 20.43 11.29 -0.96
N SER A 70 21.29 10.44 -0.39
CA SER A 70 20.93 9.06 -0.06
C SER A 70 20.22 9.04 1.29
N ILE A 71 18.93 8.70 1.30
CA ILE A 71 18.12 8.65 2.53
C ILE A 71 18.18 7.23 3.10
N SER A 72 18.55 7.11 4.38
CA SER A 72 18.50 5.84 5.10
C SER A 72 17.06 5.50 5.54
N GLY A 73 16.79 4.22 5.78
CA GLY A 73 15.49 3.81 6.33
C GLY A 73 15.20 4.44 7.70
N ASP A 74 16.24 4.65 8.51
CA ASP A 74 16.10 5.23 9.84
C ASP A 74 15.72 6.71 9.77
N ALA A 75 16.29 7.47 8.81
CA ALA A 75 15.93 8.86 8.56
C ALA A 75 14.46 9.00 8.12
N ILE A 76 13.95 8.05 7.30
CA ILE A 76 12.53 8.01 6.92
C ILE A 76 11.64 7.76 8.16
N ALA A 77 12.04 6.85 9.04
CA ALA A 77 11.27 6.57 10.25
C ALA A 77 11.28 7.74 11.24
N GLU A 78 12.40 8.45 11.36
CA GLU A 78 12.52 9.67 12.17
C GLU A 78 11.65 10.78 11.62
N ARG A 79 11.76 11.09 10.32
CA ARG A 79 10.91 12.11 9.69
C ARG A 79 9.43 11.75 9.79
N GLY A 80 9.07 10.47 9.69
CA GLY A 80 7.70 10.01 9.89
C GLY A 80 7.15 10.33 11.28
N ARG A 81 7.97 10.18 12.34
CA ARG A 81 7.58 10.56 13.71
C ARG A 81 7.41 12.06 13.85
N GLU A 82 8.32 12.84 13.29
CA GLU A 82 8.22 14.31 13.28
C GLU A 82 6.94 14.78 12.60
N ILE A 83 6.59 14.19 11.45
CA ILE A 83 5.34 14.53 10.75
C ILE A 83 4.11 14.15 11.58
N CYS A 84 4.13 13.05 12.32
CA CYS A 84 3.05 12.73 13.27
C CYS A 84 2.91 13.78 14.38
N ASP A 85 4.03 14.36 14.84
CA ASP A 85 4.02 15.45 15.82
C ASP A 85 3.49 16.76 15.20
N GLU A 86 3.95 17.10 13.99
CA GLU A 86 3.52 18.28 13.22
C GLU A 86 1.99 18.24 12.94
N LEU A 87 1.45 17.06 12.60
CA LEU A 87 0.03 16.84 12.34
C LEU A 87 -0.80 16.55 13.60
N GLN A 88 -0.19 16.59 14.79
CA GLN A 88 -0.83 16.32 16.08
C GLN A 88 -1.58 14.97 16.12
N VAL A 89 -1.01 13.94 15.48
CA VAL A 89 -1.61 12.59 15.44
C VAL A 89 -1.66 12.00 16.86
N PRO A 90 -2.84 11.59 17.36
CA PRO A 90 -3.00 10.97 18.67
C PRO A 90 -2.11 9.74 18.84
N GLU A 91 -1.53 9.54 20.02
CA GLU A 91 -0.55 8.48 20.28
C GLU A 91 -1.12 7.07 20.04
N ASP A 92 -2.42 6.87 20.28
CA ASP A 92 -3.17 5.65 20.01
C ASP A 92 -3.32 5.33 18.51
N GLN A 93 -3.16 6.34 17.64
CA GLN A 93 -3.24 6.21 16.18
C GLN A 93 -1.86 6.20 15.51
N ARG A 94 -0.79 6.48 16.26
CA ARG A 94 0.57 6.47 15.73
C ARG A 94 1.01 5.07 15.38
N ILE A 95 1.74 4.96 14.28
CA ILE A 95 2.41 3.72 13.87
C ILE A 95 3.83 3.69 14.42
N GLY A 96 4.34 2.51 14.73
CA GLY A 96 5.71 2.36 15.26
C GLY A 96 6.84 2.56 14.24
N PHE A 97 6.54 2.96 12.99
CA PHE A 97 7.50 3.11 11.89
C PHE A 97 8.52 1.95 11.79
N SER A 98 8.03 0.72 11.97
CA SER A 98 8.86 -0.47 12.03
C SER A 98 9.56 -0.75 10.69
N ARG A 99 10.60 -1.59 10.71
CA ARG A 99 11.25 -2.08 9.48
C ARG A 99 10.26 -2.69 8.49
N GLY A 100 9.28 -3.45 8.97
CA GLY A 100 8.23 -4.03 8.13
C GLY A 100 7.34 -2.97 7.47
N TRP A 101 6.99 -1.92 8.20
CA TRP A 101 6.25 -0.78 7.64
C TRP A 101 7.07 -0.04 6.60
N LEU A 102 8.37 0.22 6.87
CA LEU A 102 9.28 0.86 5.91
C LEU A 102 9.39 0.05 4.61
N ASP A 103 9.48 -1.27 4.69
CA ASP A 103 9.54 -2.13 3.52
C ASP A 103 8.25 -2.07 2.70
N SER A 104 7.08 -2.03 3.36
CA SER A 104 5.79 -1.82 2.71
C SER A 104 5.67 -0.43 2.10
N PHE A 105 6.10 0.63 2.80
CA PHE A 105 6.13 2.00 2.32
C PHE A 105 6.98 2.13 1.06
N LYS A 106 8.20 1.57 1.06
CA LYS A 106 9.07 1.58 -0.11
C LYS A 106 8.46 0.84 -1.31
N LYS A 107 7.88 -0.35 -1.07
CA LYS A 107 7.25 -1.14 -2.12
C LYS A 107 6.05 -0.44 -2.75
N ARG A 108 5.20 0.21 -1.94
CA ARG A 108 4.03 0.95 -2.44
C ARG A 108 4.42 2.16 -3.28
N ASN A 109 5.43 2.90 -2.84
CA ASN A 109 5.85 4.14 -3.49
C ASN A 109 6.95 3.95 -4.55
N GLY A 110 7.26 2.70 -4.92
CA GLY A 110 8.31 2.41 -5.91
C GLY A 110 9.72 2.86 -5.50
N LEU A 111 9.95 3.10 -4.21
CA LEU A 111 11.21 3.61 -3.69
C LEU A 111 12.25 2.49 -3.66
N SER A 112 12.97 2.32 -4.76
CA SER A 112 14.24 1.60 -4.77
C SER A 112 15.29 2.47 -4.09
N LEU A 113 15.47 2.33 -2.77
CA LEU A 113 16.72 2.75 -2.15
C LEU A 113 17.82 1.94 -2.82
N ARG A 114 18.52 2.54 -3.78
CA ARG A 114 19.74 1.96 -4.34
C ARG A 114 20.61 1.60 -3.14
N ARG A 115 20.88 0.32 -2.94
CA ARG A 115 21.96 -0.07 -2.03
C ARG A 115 23.18 0.66 -2.55
N ALA A 116 23.75 1.57 -1.75
CA ALA A 116 25.05 2.14 -2.06
C ALA A 116 25.96 0.96 -2.40
N GLY A 117 26.41 0.92 -3.66
CA GLY A 117 27.30 -0.11 -4.14
C GLY A 117 28.54 -0.12 -3.26
N ARG A 118 28.97 -1.33 -2.89
CA ARG A 118 30.26 -1.60 -2.26
C ARG A 118 31.41 -1.01 -3.05
#